data_AF-A0A453NA73-F1
#
_entry.id   AF-A0A453NA73-F1
#
_cell.length_a   1.000
_cell.length_b   1.000
_cell.length_c   1.000
_cell.angle_alpha   90.00
_cell.angle_beta   90.00
_cell.angle_gamma   90.00
#
_symmetry.space_group_name_H-M   'P 1'
#
loop_
_entity.id
_entity.type
_entity.pdbx_description
1 polymer ?
#
loop_
_entity_poly.entity_id
_entity_poly.type
_entity_poly.pdbx_seq_one_letter_code
_entity_poly.pdbx_strand_id
1 'polypeptide(L)'
;SFGSELSNRAPTFDMDLSDFMDGDKPISYEKAKEYFSQDPSQKWAAYVAGTVLVLMTELGVQFTDSMSILVSSSVPEGKGVSSSASVEVATMSAIAAVYGLNIAPRDLAILCQKVENHIVGAPCGVMDQMTSACGEANKLLAMVCQVSEGYRVPIAG
;
A
#
# COMPACT_ATOMS: atom_id res chain seq x y z
N SER A 1 0.82 5.98 25.20
CA SER A 1 0.97 4.70 25.90
C SER A 1 -0.29 3.88 25.67
N PHE A 2 -0.24 2.94 24.72
CA PHE A 2 -1.25 1.93 24.47
C PHE A 2 -0.54 0.69 23.90
N GLY A 3 -0.55 -0.41 24.65
CA GLY A 3 -0.44 -1.79 24.16
C GLY A 3 0.86 -2.24 23.51
N SER A 4 1.96 -2.32 24.28
CA SER A 4 3.26 -2.82 23.80
C SER A 4 3.45 -4.35 23.87
N GLU A 5 2.39 -5.19 23.85
CA GLU A 5 2.58 -6.63 24.15
C GLU A 5 1.97 -7.64 23.18
N LEU A 6 1.46 -7.27 22.00
CA LEU A 6 0.83 -8.25 21.07
C LEU A 6 1.23 -8.14 19.60
N SER A 7 2.22 -7.31 19.26
CA SER A 7 2.68 -7.16 17.89
C SER A 7 4.16 -7.47 17.82
N ASN A 8 4.54 -8.54 17.12
CA ASN A 8 5.94 -8.92 16.87
C ASN A 8 6.62 -7.95 15.87
N ARG A 9 6.16 -6.70 15.80
CA ARG A 9 6.57 -5.67 14.85
C ARG A 9 7.53 -4.69 15.51
N ALA A 10 8.56 -4.30 14.78
CA ALA A 10 9.42 -3.21 15.19
C ALA A 10 8.59 -1.91 15.25
N PRO A 11 8.77 -1.06 16.29
CA PRO A 11 7.98 0.16 16.46
C PRO A 11 8.38 1.27 15.47
N THR A 12 9.54 1.15 14.83
CA THR A 12 10.11 2.11 13.90
C THR A 12 10.67 1.39 12.69
N PHE A 13 10.75 2.11 11.58
CA PHE A 13 11.35 1.67 10.34
C PHE A 13 12.00 2.87 9.67
N ASP A 14 13.24 2.70 9.21
CA ASP A 14 14.03 3.71 8.53
C ASP A 14 14.61 3.08 7.27
N MET A 15 14.61 3.84 6.18
CA MET A 15 15.25 3.46 4.93
C MET A 15 15.73 4.71 4.19
N ASP A 16 16.79 4.57 3.41
CA ASP A 16 17.25 5.65 2.56
C ASP A 16 16.40 5.72 1.30
N LEU A 17 16.11 6.93 0.82
CA LEU A 17 15.35 7.10 -0.42
C LEU A 17 16.06 6.45 -1.62
N SER A 18 17.39 6.38 -1.58
CA SER A 18 18.20 5.67 -2.59
C SER A 18 17.94 4.16 -2.62
N ASP A 19 17.42 3.56 -1.55
CA ASP A 19 17.08 2.13 -1.53
C ASP A 19 15.92 1.82 -2.48
N PHE A 20 15.10 2.83 -2.81
CA PHE A 20 14.08 2.71 -3.84
C PHE A 20 14.60 2.86 -5.27
N MET A 21 15.90 3.08 -5.47
CA MET A 21 16.47 3.39 -6.79
C MET A 21 17.39 2.28 -7.30
N ASP A 22 17.31 2.00 -8.60
CA ASP A 22 18.27 1.22 -9.38
C ASP A 22 18.81 2.12 -10.50
N GLY A 23 19.89 2.84 -10.19
CA GLY A 23 20.34 3.96 -11.00
C GLY A 23 19.33 5.11 -10.97
N ASP A 24 18.90 5.57 -12.15
CA ASP A 24 17.96 6.69 -12.30
C ASP A 24 16.48 6.26 -12.31
N LYS A 25 16.20 4.99 -12.00
CA LYS A 25 14.84 4.43 -12.05
C LYS A 25 14.44 3.83 -10.70
N PRO A 26 13.15 3.83 -10.35
CA PRO A 26 12.68 3.09 -9.19
C PRO A 26 12.96 1.57 -9.34
N ILE A 27 13.24 0.90 -8.23
CA ILE A 27 13.35 -0.57 -8.18
C ILE A 27 12.05 -1.24 -8.61
N SER A 28 12.13 -2.49 -9.08
CA SER A 28 10.92 -3.26 -9.40
C SER A 28 10.12 -3.64 -8.14
N TYR A 29 8.83 -3.90 -8.30
CA TYR A 29 7.99 -4.36 -7.19
C TYR A 29 8.45 -5.71 -6.63
N GLU A 30 9.00 -6.60 -7.46
CA GLU A 30 9.57 -7.87 -7.00
C GLU A 30 10.75 -7.64 -6.05
N LYS A 31 11.66 -6.72 -6.41
CA LYS A 31 12.81 -6.38 -5.56
C LYS A 31 12.36 -5.74 -4.24
N ALA A 32 11.35 -4.87 -4.29
CA ALA A 32 10.77 -4.28 -3.09
C ALA A 32 10.10 -5.33 -2.19
N LYS A 33 9.34 -6.25 -2.79
CA LYS A 33 8.71 -7.36 -2.06
C LYS A 33 9.75 -8.25 -1.38
N GLU A 34 10.82 -8.60 -2.10
CA GLU A 34 11.92 -9.37 -1.55
C GLU A 34 12.54 -8.65 -0.36
N TYR A 35 12.85 -7.35 -0.49
CA TYR A 35 13.39 -6.52 0.58
C TYR A 35 12.51 -6.55 1.84
N PHE A 36 11.23 -6.20 1.73
CA PHE A 36 10.32 -6.16 2.89
C PHE A 36 9.96 -7.56 3.45
N SER A 37 10.26 -8.63 2.72
CA SER A 37 10.02 -9.99 3.19
C SER A 37 11.12 -10.54 4.12
N GLN A 38 12.30 -9.91 4.14
CA GLN A 38 13.49 -10.39 4.87
C GLN A 38 13.31 -10.36 6.39
N ASP A 39 12.69 -9.30 6.91
CA ASP A 39 12.43 -9.14 8.34
C ASP A 39 10.91 -9.14 8.62
N PRO A 40 10.36 -10.24 9.17
CA PRO A 40 8.95 -10.32 9.55
C PRO A 40 8.47 -9.18 10.47
N SER A 41 9.37 -8.62 11.31
CA SER A 41 9.03 -7.53 12.23
C SER A 41 8.84 -6.20 11.52
N GLN A 42 9.36 -6.05 10.30
CA GLN A 42 9.29 -4.83 9.49
C GLN A 42 8.31 -4.94 8.32
N LYS A 43 7.63 -6.08 8.14
CA LYS A 43 6.63 -6.28 7.06
C LYS A 43 5.55 -5.19 7.01
N TRP A 44 5.21 -4.59 8.14
CA TRP A 44 4.22 -3.52 8.20
C TRP A 44 4.67 -2.26 7.43
N ALA A 45 5.99 -2.02 7.35
CA ALA A 45 6.55 -0.86 6.65
C ALA A 45 6.26 -0.93 5.14
N ALA A 46 6.09 -2.13 4.57
CA ALA A 46 5.74 -2.31 3.16
C ALA A 46 4.44 -1.60 2.76
N TYR A 47 3.44 -1.54 3.66
CA TYR A 47 2.18 -0.83 3.41
C TYR A 47 2.35 0.69 3.33
N VAL A 48 3.40 1.23 3.99
CA VAL A 48 3.67 2.67 4.07
C VAL A 48 4.69 3.04 3.00
N ALA A 49 5.89 2.47 3.09
CA ALA A 49 7.01 2.72 2.19
C ALA A 49 6.69 2.28 0.75
N GLY A 50 5.89 1.23 0.56
CA GLY A 50 5.43 0.83 -0.76
C GLY A 50 4.58 1.88 -1.48
N THR A 51 3.88 2.77 -0.75
CA THR A 51 3.14 3.87 -1.39
C THR A 51 4.09 4.86 -2.08
N VAL A 52 5.27 5.10 -1.50
CA VAL A 52 6.31 5.95 -2.09
C VAL A 52 6.78 5.34 -3.41
N LEU A 53 7.12 4.05 -3.40
CA LEU A 53 7.58 3.34 -4.60
C LEU A 53 6.51 3.30 -5.71
N VAL A 54 5.25 3.06 -5.36
CA VAL A 54 4.14 3.07 -6.32
C VAL A 54 3.95 4.46 -6.94
N LEU A 55 4.02 5.54 -6.15
CA LEU A 55 3.93 6.90 -6.68
C LEU A 55 5.10 7.23 -7.62
N MET A 56 6.33 6.80 -7.28
CA MET A 56 7.49 6.96 -8.15
C MET A 56 7.32 6.19 -9.47
N THR A 57 6.85 4.95 -9.38
CA THR A 57 6.76 4.03 -10.52
C THR A 57 5.60 4.38 -11.45
N GLU A 58 4.41 4.61 -10.91
CA GLU A 58 3.18 4.76 -11.70
C GLU A 58 2.93 6.21 -12.13
N LEU A 59 3.33 7.18 -11.31
CA LEU A 59 3.08 8.60 -11.54
C LEU A 59 4.35 9.40 -11.81
N GLY A 60 5.54 8.78 -11.74
CA GLY A 60 6.81 9.44 -12.01
C GLY A 60 7.22 10.46 -10.94
N VAL A 61 6.61 10.41 -9.75
CA VAL A 61 6.88 11.36 -8.66
C VAL A 61 8.34 11.29 -8.24
N GLN A 62 9.01 12.44 -8.21
CA GLN A 62 10.38 12.56 -7.75
C GLN A 62 10.37 13.11 -6.33
N PHE A 63 10.75 12.29 -5.36
CA PHE A 63 10.96 12.73 -3.98
C PHE A 63 12.38 13.27 -3.86
N THR A 64 12.53 14.53 -3.45
CA THR A 64 13.85 15.18 -3.29
C THR A 64 14.24 15.39 -1.84
N ASP A 65 13.26 15.31 -0.93
CA ASP A 65 13.40 15.60 0.49
C ASP A 65 13.08 14.36 1.33
N SER A 66 13.68 14.28 2.51
CA SER A 66 13.36 13.24 3.50
C SER A 66 11.93 13.38 4.01
N MET A 67 11.29 12.26 4.33
CA MET A 67 9.95 12.23 4.94
C MET A 67 9.98 11.51 6.28
N SER A 68 9.22 12.03 7.25
CA SER A 68 8.92 11.33 8.50
C SER A 68 7.41 11.13 8.59
N ILE A 69 6.97 9.87 8.78
CA ILE A 69 5.56 9.49 8.85
C ILE A 69 5.28 8.87 10.21
N LEU A 70 4.31 9.41 10.94
CA LEU A 70 3.78 8.81 12.16
C LEU A 70 2.46 8.09 11.85
N VAL A 71 2.43 6.77 12.01
CA VAL A 71 1.22 5.97 11.84
C VAL A 71 0.59 5.69 13.20
N SER A 72 -0.67 6.07 13.37
CA SER A 72 -1.49 5.72 14.52
C SER A 72 -2.87 5.32 14.02
N SER A 73 -3.35 4.14 14.43
CA SER A 73 -4.63 3.62 13.98
C SER A 73 -5.48 3.15 15.15
N SER A 74 -6.77 3.49 15.11
CA SER A 74 -7.80 2.92 15.97
C SER A 74 -8.55 1.75 15.29
N VAL A 75 -8.19 1.41 14.04
CA VAL A 75 -8.80 0.30 13.31
C VAL A 75 -8.22 -1.01 13.85
N PRO A 76 -9.05 -1.94 14.35
CA PRO A 76 -8.56 -3.21 14.88
C PRO A 76 -7.84 -4.04 13.81
N GLU A 77 -6.64 -4.50 14.12
CA GLU A 77 -5.90 -5.38 13.22
C GLU A 77 -6.51 -6.78 13.16
N GLY A 78 -6.47 -7.41 11.98
CA GLY A 78 -6.78 -8.84 11.81
C GLY A 78 -8.25 -9.23 12.06
N LYS A 79 -9.17 -8.26 12.17
CA LYS A 79 -10.60 -8.52 12.38
C LYS A 79 -11.46 -8.46 11.10
N GLY A 80 -10.83 -8.50 9.92
CA GLY A 80 -11.55 -8.41 8.65
C GLY A 80 -12.20 -7.04 8.40
N VAL A 81 -11.61 -5.98 8.98
CA VAL A 81 -12.09 -4.58 8.86
C VAL A 81 -11.11 -3.71 8.06
N SER A 82 -10.40 -4.33 7.10
CA SER A 82 -9.57 -3.61 6.11
C SER A 82 -8.48 -2.71 6.71
N SER A 83 -7.83 -3.15 7.80
CA SER A 83 -6.81 -2.36 8.49
C SER A 83 -5.61 -2.02 7.60
N SER A 84 -5.21 -2.92 6.69
CA SER A 84 -4.12 -2.67 5.72
C SER A 84 -4.49 -1.56 4.73
N ALA A 85 -5.62 -1.70 4.04
CA ALA A 85 -6.11 -0.70 3.08
C ALA A 85 -6.26 0.68 3.71
N SER A 86 -6.71 0.78 4.98
CA SER A 86 -6.80 2.06 5.68
C SER A 86 -5.46 2.75 5.86
N VAL A 87 -4.38 2.00 6.14
CA VAL A 87 -3.03 2.52 6.30
C VAL A 87 -2.46 2.98 4.97
N GLU A 88 -2.62 2.18 3.91
CA GLU A 88 -2.15 2.52 2.56
C GLU A 88 -2.84 3.78 2.04
N VAL A 89 -4.18 3.83 2.13
CA VAL A 89 -4.99 4.96 1.65
C VAL A 89 -4.68 6.23 2.44
N ALA A 90 -4.60 6.15 3.77
CA ALA A 90 -4.25 7.31 4.60
C ALA A 90 -2.84 7.83 4.29
N THR A 91 -1.86 6.92 4.15
CA THR A 91 -0.47 7.27 3.84
C THR A 91 -0.38 7.93 2.47
N MET A 92 -0.90 7.30 1.43
CA MET A 92 -0.83 7.82 0.06
C MET A 92 -1.58 9.15 -0.07
N SER A 93 -2.71 9.30 0.62
CA SER A 93 -3.47 10.56 0.65
C SER A 93 -2.67 11.69 1.32
N ALA A 94 -1.98 11.40 2.42
CA ALA A 94 -1.14 12.37 3.12
C ALA A 94 0.05 12.80 2.24
N ILE A 95 0.72 11.84 1.58
CA ILE A 95 1.82 12.13 0.64
C ILE A 95 1.30 12.98 -0.53
N ALA A 96 0.17 12.58 -1.13
CA ALA A 96 -0.43 13.34 -2.23
C ALA A 96 -0.75 14.79 -1.82
N ALA A 97 -1.29 15.00 -0.62
CA ALA A 97 -1.59 16.34 -0.12
C ALA A 97 -0.32 17.19 0.09
N VAL A 98 0.74 16.62 0.68
CA VAL A 98 2.01 17.34 0.92
C VAL A 98 2.72 17.71 -0.37
N TYR A 99 2.68 16.82 -1.37
CA TYR A 99 3.36 17.02 -2.66
C TYR A 99 2.47 17.66 -3.73
N GLY A 100 1.23 18.04 -3.40
CA GLY A 100 0.30 18.68 -4.33
C GLY A 100 -0.12 17.77 -5.49
N LEU A 101 -0.13 16.45 -5.29
CA LEU A 101 -0.54 15.48 -6.31
C LEU A 101 -2.07 15.44 -6.40
N ASN A 102 -2.61 15.66 -7.60
CA ASN A 102 -4.04 15.53 -7.85
C ASN A 102 -4.38 14.10 -8.30
N ILE A 103 -4.75 13.24 -7.34
CA ILE A 103 -5.09 11.84 -7.58
C ILE A 103 -6.58 11.66 -7.25
N ALA A 104 -7.37 11.18 -8.22
CA ALA A 104 -8.77 10.89 -7.95
C ALA A 104 -8.90 9.74 -6.93
N PRO A 105 -9.91 9.75 -6.03
CA PRO A 105 -10.04 8.72 -4.99
C PRO A 105 -10.04 7.27 -5.51
N ARG A 106 -10.67 7.05 -6.68
CA ARG A 106 -10.69 5.76 -7.36
C ARG A 106 -9.29 5.30 -7.79
N ASP A 107 -8.50 6.22 -8.35
CA ASP A 107 -7.16 5.91 -8.84
C ASP A 107 -6.21 5.70 -7.66
N LEU A 108 -6.36 6.49 -6.59
CA LEU A 108 -5.66 6.29 -5.34
C LEU A 108 -5.92 4.88 -4.76
N ALA A 109 -7.18 4.43 -4.76
CA ALA A 109 -7.52 3.09 -4.31
C ALA A 109 -6.82 1.99 -5.15
N ILE A 110 -6.74 2.17 -6.47
CA ILE A 110 -6.06 1.22 -7.38
C ILE A 110 -4.55 1.21 -7.13
N LEU A 111 -3.94 2.38 -6.89
CA LEU A 111 -2.53 2.49 -6.54
C LEU A 111 -2.23 1.82 -5.19
N CYS A 112 -3.07 2.01 -4.17
CA CYS A 112 -2.95 1.30 -2.90
C CYS A 112 -3.09 -0.22 -3.09
N GLN A 113 -4.03 -0.68 -3.93
CA GLN A 113 -4.15 -2.11 -4.23
C GLN A 113 -2.88 -2.70 -4.87
N LYS A 114 -2.15 -1.91 -5.67
CA LYS A 114 -0.84 -2.33 -6.20
C LYS A 114 0.20 -2.49 -5.08
N VAL A 115 0.19 -1.63 -4.06
CA VAL A 115 1.05 -1.77 -2.88
C VAL A 115 0.80 -3.13 -2.22
N GLU A 116 -0.45 -3.43 -1.88
CA GLU A 116 -0.82 -4.66 -1.19
C GLU A 116 -0.48 -5.91 -2.01
N ASN A 117 -0.84 -5.91 -3.30
CA ASN A 117 -0.65 -7.06 -4.17
C ASN A 117 0.82 -7.32 -4.53
N HIS A 118 1.56 -6.28 -4.90
CA HIS A 118 2.87 -6.45 -5.53
C HIS A 118 4.03 -6.27 -4.55
N ILE A 119 3.91 -5.37 -3.57
CA ILE A 119 5.01 -5.04 -2.64
C ILE A 119 4.84 -5.81 -1.34
N VAL A 120 3.67 -5.71 -0.70
CA VAL A 120 3.37 -6.50 0.51
C VAL A 120 3.27 -8.00 0.15
N GLY A 121 2.74 -8.29 -1.03
CA GLY A 121 2.57 -9.65 -1.52
C GLY A 121 1.34 -10.35 -0.94
N ALA A 122 0.29 -9.60 -0.61
CA ALA A 122 -0.98 -10.09 -0.10
C ALA A 122 -2.07 -9.95 -1.20
N PRO A 123 -2.36 -11.02 -1.96
CA PRO A 123 -3.34 -10.95 -3.04
C PRO A 123 -4.74 -10.56 -2.54
N CYS A 124 -5.28 -9.46 -3.08
CA CYS A 124 -6.58 -8.90 -2.74
C CYS A 124 -7.30 -8.28 -3.95
N GLY A 125 -8.63 -8.20 -3.86
CA GLY A 125 -9.44 -7.34 -4.72
C GLY A 125 -9.40 -5.88 -4.25
N VAL A 126 -9.93 -4.96 -5.06
CA VAL A 126 -9.86 -3.50 -4.80
C VAL A 126 -10.88 -2.99 -3.77
N MET A 127 -11.76 -3.85 -3.26
CA MET A 127 -12.95 -3.46 -2.49
C MET A 127 -12.60 -2.62 -1.26
N ASP A 128 -11.56 -3.04 -0.53
CA ASP A 128 -11.15 -2.46 0.74
C ASP A 128 -10.57 -1.05 0.53
N GLN A 129 -9.66 -0.92 -0.43
CA GLN A 129 -9.07 0.37 -0.82
C GLN A 129 -10.15 1.32 -1.38
N MET A 130 -11.07 0.80 -2.20
CA MET A 130 -12.13 1.61 -2.80
C MET A 130 -13.09 2.15 -1.73
N THR A 131 -13.48 1.31 -0.78
CA THR A 131 -14.35 1.71 0.34
C THR A 131 -13.64 2.72 1.23
N SER A 132 -12.34 2.53 1.48
CA SER A 132 -11.55 3.45 2.29
C SER A 132 -11.32 4.82 1.61
N ALA A 133 -11.14 4.85 0.29
CA ALA A 133 -10.84 6.08 -0.44
C ALA A 133 -12.10 6.84 -0.92
N CYS A 134 -13.15 6.10 -1.32
CA CYS A 134 -14.37 6.68 -1.92
C CYS A 134 -15.55 6.71 -0.94
N GLY A 135 -15.38 6.24 0.30
CA GLY A 135 -16.45 6.21 1.30
C GLY A 135 -16.98 7.60 1.62
N GLU A 136 -18.30 7.70 1.79
CA GLU A 136 -18.98 8.91 2.23
C GLU A 136 -19.76 8.64 3.51
N ALA A 137 -19.77 9.62 4.43
CA ALA A 137 -20.49 9.51 5.67
C ALA A 137 -21.98 9.22 5.42
N ASN A 138 -22.51 8.21 6.11
CA ASN A 138 -23.91 7.77 6.03
C ASN A 138 -24.36 7.29 4.64
N LYS A 139 -23.44 6.80 3.79
CA LYS A 139 -23.77 6.20 2.50
C LYS A 139 -23.12 4.83 2.34
N LEU A 140 -23.80 3.95 1.61
CA LEU A 140 -23.21 2.71 1.11
C LEU A 140 -22.58 2.94 -0.25
N LEU A 141 -21.38 2.41 -0.45
CA LEU A 141 -20.73 2.39 -1.75
C LEU A 141 -21.17 1.15 -2.51
N ALA A 142 -22.01 1.32 -3.54
CA ALA A 142 -22.38 0.23 -4.42
C ALA A 142 -21.22 -0.09 -5.38
N MET A 143 -20.68 -1.30 -5.30
CA MET A 143 -19.62 -1.77 -6.18
C MET A 143 -20.00 -3.10 -6.82
N VAL A 144 -19.73 -3.21 -8.12
CA VAL A 144 -19.83 -4.46 -8.86
C VAL A 144 -18.43 -4.97 -9.13
N CYS A 145 -17.96 -5.92 -8.33
CA CYS A 145 -16.70 -6.62 -8.59
C CYS A 145 -16.97 -7.75 -9.58
N GLN A 146 -16.44 -7.64 -10.80
CA GLN A 146 -16.47 -8.73 -11.77
C GLN A 146 -15.12 -9.44 -11.77
N VAL A 147 -15.16 -10.76 -11.65
CA VAL A 147 -13.97 -11.61 -11.84
C VAL A 147 -13.65 -11.62 -13.33
N SER A 148 -12.42 -11.30 -13.72
CA SER A 148 -11.97 -11.52 -15.09
C SER A 148 -11.96 -13.04 -15.36
N GLU A 149 -12.78 -13.51 -16.30
CA GLU A 149 -12.80 -14.93 -16.70
C GLU A 149 -11.41 -15.38 -17.16
N GLY A 150 -10.81 -16.32 -16.43
CA GLY A 150 -9.56 -16.97 -16.82
C GLY A 150 -9.84 -18.08 -17.83
N TYR A 151 -9.15 -18.07 -18.97
CA TYR A 151 -9.22 -19.16 -19.95
C TYR A 151 -8.25 -20.27 -19.56
N ARG A 152 -8.73 -21.51 -19.50
CA ARG A 152 -7.91 -22.70 -19.25
C ARG A 152 -7.17 -23.07 -20.54
N VAL A 153 -5.84 -23.12 -20.48
CA VAL A 153 -5.01 -23.64 -21.57
C VAL A 153 -4.88 -25.15 -21.38
N PRO A 154 -5.22 -25.99 -22.38
CA PRO A 154 -5.06 -27.44 -22.27
C PRO A 154 -3.58 -27.81 -22.20
N ILE A 155 -3.26 -28.73 -21.31
CA ILE A 155 -1.93 -29.36 -21.23
C ILE A 155 -1.93 -30.48 -22.27
N ALA A 156 -1.07 -30.37 -23.29
CA ALA A 156 -0.86 -31.46 -24.23
C ALA A 156 -0.20 -32.62 -23.49
N GLY A 157 -0.87 -33.78 -23.50
CA GLY A 157 -0.33 -35.05 -23.01
C GLY A 157 0.53 -35.77 -24.04
#